data_AF-A0A4Q7QMC0-F1
#
_entry.id   AF-A0A4Q7QMC0-F1
#
_cell.length_a   1.000
_cell.length_b   1.000
_cell.length_c   1.000
_cell.angle_alpha   90.00
_cell.angle_beta   90.00
_cell.angle_gamma   90.00
#
_symmetry.space_group_name_H-M   'P 1'
#
loop_
_entity.id
_entity.type
_entity.pdbx_description
1 polymer ?
#
loop_
_entity_poly.entity_id
_entity_poly.type
_entity_poly.pdbx_seq_one_letter_code
_entity_poly.pdbx_strand_id
1 'polypeptide(L)'
;MPRDLVEVACRWVDALEQADVPAANAVSGLGGWDPGPWIAESWRPNVDELAGSDRTVSGARQVNDHMVRVVLDGNRGQAFVSVVLDQAAKVVGTSVDSDEQDGRFWVVVGCPEEQADELRAFYMMLTHGRIGAGEGRMRPPRWRDPAHPPQIHLDVLVADLEAAERAVLEHGATKLEDFPGWRVYADPVGHPFCLYPGLTEPTDRLGTLARVVIDCADPLPLARFWGGVLDMPRTVEDSPDRIVIARDDERLPMIALQRVPNYQPPRWPDPAYPPQMHFDVGFDDRAEKERLALALGGTLLPPQGGSCPVYADPAGHPFCLCYKGE
;
A
#
# COMPACT_ATOMS: atom_id res chain seq x y z
N MET A 1 -21.94 29.78 -0.17
CA MET A 1 -22.60 28.78 0.71
C MET A 1 -21.59 27.67 0.90
N PRO A 2 -21.32 27.20 2.13
CA PRO A 2 -20.56 25.96 2.32
C PRO A 2 -21.27 24.87 1.52
N ARG A 3 -20.56 24.17 0.63
CA ARG A 3 -21.13 23.01 -0.06
C ARG A 3 -21.21 21.88 0.95
N ASP A 4 -22.34 21.17 0.96
CA ASP A 4 -22.47 19.96 1.75
C ASP A 4 -21.52 18.90 1.18
N LEU A 5 -20.43 18.60 1.89
CA LEU A 5 -19.43 17.62 1.46
C LEU A 5 -20.06 16.23 1.31
N VAL A 6 -21.05 15.91 2.16
CA VAL A 6 -21.74 14.62 2.13
C VAL A 6 -22.53 14.48 0.83
N GLU A 7 -23.25 15.53 0.43
CA GLU A 7 -23.98 15.55 -0.86
C GLU A 7 -23.02 15.37 -2.05
N VAL A 8 -21.87 16.06 -2.04
CA VAL A 8 -20.88 15.95 -3.12
C VAL A 8 -20.31 14.53 -3.21
N ALA A 9 -19.93 13.94 -2.08
CA ALA A 9 -19.37 12.60 -2.03
C ALA A 9 -20.38 11.53 -2.46
N CYS A 10 -21.63 11.60 -1.98
CA CYS A 10 -22.68 10.66 -2.38
C CYS A 10 -22.95 10.75 -3.88
N ARG A 11 -23.08 11.96 -4.44
CA ARG A 11 -23.27 12.14 -5.88
C ARG A 11 -22.13 11.55 -6.70
N TRP A 12 -20.89 11.68 -6.20
CA TRP A 12 -19.74 11.12 -6.88
C TRP A 12 -19.73 9.59 -6.84
N VAL A 13 -19.99 8.99 -5.68
CA VAL A 13 -20.10 7.53 -5.52
C VAL A 13 -21.23 6.97 -6.39
N ASP A 14 -22.39 7.61 -6.41
CA ASP A 14 -23.51 7.23 -7.28
C ASP A 14 -23.13 7.27 -8.76
N ALA A 15 -22.34 8.27 -9.18
CA ALA A 15 -21.85 8.36 -10.55
C ALA A 15 -20.91 7.19 -10.90
N LEU A 16 -20.02 6.77 -9.99
CA LEU A 16 -19.16 5.60 -10.18
C LEU A 16 -19.99 4.31 -10.28
N GLU A 17 -20.98 4.14 -9.40
CA GLU A 17 -21.90 3.00 -9.38
C GLU A 17 -22.72 2.86 -10.66
N GLN A 18 -23.06 4.00 -11.28
CA GLN A 18 -23.79 4.07 -12.55
C GLN A 18 -22.86 4.06 -13.79
N ALA A 19 -21.54 4.08 -13.58
CA ALA A 19 -20.55 4.33 -14.63
C ALA A 19 -20.81 5.63 -15.43
N ASP A 20 -21.36 6.65 -14.78
CA ASP A 20 -21.59 8.00 -15.34
C ASP A 20 -20.30 8.85 -15.21
N VAL A 21 -19.39 8.64 -16.16
CA VAL A 21 -18.10 9.35 -16.24
C VAL A 21 -18.28 10.88 -16.28
N PRO A 22 -19.21 11.47 -17.08
CA PRO A 22 -19.48 12.91 -17.03
C PRO A 22 -19.87 13.43 -15.64
N ALA A 23 -20.77 12.74 -14.93
CA ALA A 23 -21.19 13.15 -13.59
C ALA A 23 -20.05 13.05 -12.57
N ALA A 24 -19.24 11.99 -12.64
CA ALA A 24 -18.05 11.82 -11.79
C ALA A 24 -17.04 12.97 -12.02
N ASN A 25 -16.77 13.31 -13.28
CA ASN A 25 -15.84 14.38 -13.65
C ASN A 25 -16.34 15.78 -13.29
N ALA A 26 -17.65 16.02 -13.20
CA ALA A 26 -18.21 17.32 -12.82
C ALA A 26 -17.78 17.78 -11.41
N VAL A 27 -17.53 16.83 -10.51
CA VAL A 27 -17.13 17.09 -9.12
C VAL A 27 -15.69 16.70 -8.82
N SER A 28 -15.02 16.00 -9.73
CA SER A 28 -13.61 15.69 -9.61
C SER A 28 -12.73 16.95 -9.68
N GLY A 29 -11.68 16.96 -8.87
CA GLY A 29 -10.53 17.87 -8.92
C GLY A 29 -9.32 17.25 -9.61
N LEU A 30 -9.39 15.97 -9.99
CA LEU A 30 -8.35 15.24 -10.70
C LEU A 30 -8.36 15.64 -12.19
N GLY A 31 -7.57 16.64 -12.54
CA GLY A 31 -7.49 17.16 -13.91
C GLY A 31 -6.90 16.14 -14.89
N GLY A 32 -7.58 15.92 -16.03
CA GLY A 32 -7.10 15.02 -17.08
C GLY A 32 -7.24 13.53 -16.77
N TRP A 33 -7.80 13.17 -15.62
CA TRP A 33 -8.10 11.79 -15.25
C TRP A 33 -9.43 11.33 -15.86
N ASP A 34 -9.46 10.15 -16.45
CA ASP A 34 -10.67 9.48 -16.93
C ASP A 34 -11.02 8.31 -15.99
N PRO A 35 -12.12 8.39 -15.21
CA PRO A 35 -12.51 7.31 -14.33
C PRO A 35 -13.07 6.09 -15.07
N GLY A 36 -13.40 6.17 -16.37
CA GLY A 36 -14.06 5.08 -17.11
C GLY A 36 -13.35 3.72 -17.02
N PRO A 37 -12.09 3.60 -17.48
CA PRO A 37 -11.31 2.37 -17.36
C PRO A 37 -11.14 1.92 -15.91
N TRP A 38 -10.80 2.87 -15.02
CA TRP A 38 -10.62 2.58 -13.60
C TRP A 38 -11.89 2.05 -12.92
N ILE A 39 -13.07 2.53 -13.31
CA ILE A 39 -14.35 2.03 -12.80
C ILE A 39 -14.52 0.55 -13.11
N ALA A 40 -14.21 0.16 -14.35
CA ALA A 40 -14.37 -1.21 -14.83
C ALA A 40 -13.30 -2.16 -14.26
N GLU A 41 -12.06 -1.69 -14.18
CA GLU A 41 -10.89 -2.53 -13.86
C GLU A 41 -10.56 -2.58 -12.37
N SER A 42 -10.98 -1.56 -11.60
CA SER A 42 -10.63 -1.43 -10.18
C SER A 42 -11.84 -1.21 -9.29
N TRP A 43 -12.65 -0.17 -9.52
CA TRP A 43 -13.76 0.16 -8.62
C TRP A 43 -14.76 -1.00 -8.51
N ARG A 44 -15.37 -1.43 -9.62
CA ARG A 44 -16.43 -2.45 -9.60
C ARG A 44 -15.94 -3.77 -9.01
N PRO A 45 -14.82 -4.37 -9.45
CA PRO A 45 -14.32 -5.60 -8.85
C PRO A 45 -14.13 -5.49 -7.34
N ASN A 46 -13.53 -4.40 -6.86
CA ASN A 46 -13.28 -4.19 -5.43
C ASN A 46 -14.59 -4.07 -4.64
N VAL A 47 -15.56 -3.28 -5.12
CA VAL A 47 -16.81 -3.09 -4.37
C VAL A 47 -17.73 -4.32 -4.49
N ASP A 48 -17.73 -5.00 -5.63
CA ASP A 48 -18.46 -6.27 -5.84
C ASP A 48 -17.97 -7.36 -4.88
N GLU A 49 -16.66 -7.42 -4.63
CA GLU A 49 -16.08 -8.38 -3.68
C GLU A 49 -16.59 -8.14 -2.24
N LEU A 50 -16.66 -6.87 -1.83
CA LEU A 50 -16.98 -6.46 -0.46
C LEU A 50 -18.48 -6.41 -0.15
N ALA A 51 -19.26 -5.77 -1.03
CA ALA A 51 -20.69 -5.51 -0.79
C ALA A 51 -21.60 -6.27 -1.77
N GLY A 52 -21.07 -6.81 -2.86
CA GLY A 52 -21.86 -7.44 -3.91
C GLY A 52 -22.39 -6.43 -4.95
N SER A 53 -22.91 -6.96 -6.06
CA SER A 53 -23.37 -6.16 -7.19
C SER A 53 -24.76 -5.52 -7.00
N ASP A 54 -25.50 -5.92 -5.97
CA ASP A 54 -26.83 -5.42 -5.61
C ASP A 54 -26.80 -4.30 -4.56
N ARG A 55 -25.60 -3.83 -4.23
CA ARG A 55 -25.36 -2.82 -3.21
C ARG A 55 -26.09 -1.51 -3.48
N THR A 56 -26.35 -0.78 -2.40
CA THR A 56 -26.89 0.57 -2.42
C THR A 56 -26.19 1.44 -1.39
N VAL A 57 -26.20 2.76 -1.58
CA VAL A 57 -25.76 3.70 -0.56
C VAL A 57 -26.74 3.63 0.62
N SER A 58 -26.28 3.12 1.76
CA SER A 58 -27.07 2.97 2.98
C SER A 58 -26.85 4.10 3.99
N GLY A 59 -25.74 4.83 3.85
CA GLY A 59 -25.45 6.00 4.68
C GLY A 59 -24.20 6.74 4.23
N ALA A 60 -24.03 7.95 4.75
CA ALA A 60 -22.80 8.72 4.59
C ALA A 60 -22.59 9.65 5.79
N ARG A 61 -21.33 9.85 6.17
CA ARG A 61 -20.94 10.79 7.23
C ARG A 61 -19.72 11.58 6.84
N GLN A 62 -19.69 12.85 7.20
CA GLN A 62 -18.45 13.62 7.16
C GLN A 62 -17.54 13.13 8.28
N VAL A 63 -16.31 12.75 7.93
CA VAL A 63 -15.29 12.26 8.86
C VAL A 63 -14.50 13.44 9.44
N ASN A 64 -14.08 14.35 8.56
CA ASN A 64 -13.36 15.58 8.90
C ASN A 64 -13.62 16.64 7.80
N ASP A 65 -12.91 17.76 7.81
CA ASP A 65 -13.11 18.86 6.85
C ASP A 65 -12.68 18.54 5.40
N HIS A 66 -12.06 17.38 5.19
CA HIS A 66 -11.50 16.93 3.91
C HIS A 66 -12.03 15.57 3.47
N MET A 67 -12.86 14.89 4.26
CA MET A 67 -13.22 13.51 3.99
C MET A 67 -14.66 13.20 4.37
N VAL A 68 -15.34 12.51 3.47
CA VAL A 68 -16.64 11.88 3.71
C VAL A 68 -16.49 10.38 3.55
N ARG A 69 -17.16 9.63 4.42
CA ARG A 69 -17.31 8.19 4.27
C ARG A 69 -18.72 7.87 3.81
N VAL A 70 -18.82 7.17 2.68
CA VAL A 70 -20.07 6.62 2.14
C VAL A 70 -20.08 5.12 2.40
N VAL A 71 -21.21 4.60 2.87
CA VAL A 71 -21.40 3.17 3.15
C VAL A 71 -22.26 2.58 2.04
N LEU A 72 -21.72 1.57 1.39
CA LEU A 72 -22.42 0.72 0.44
C LEU A 72 -22.78 -0.58 1.15
N ASP A 73 -24.06 -0.94 1.13
CA ASP A 73 -24.58 -2.15 1.74
C ASP A 73 -25.25 -3.01 0.67
N GLY A 74 -24.88 -4.29 0.62
CA GLY A 74 -25.41 -5.25 -0.33
C GLY A 74 -25.34 -6.68 0.24
N ASN A 75 -25.66 -7.67 -0.59
CA ASN A 75 -25.83 -9.03 -0.08
C ASN A 75 -24.55 -9.72 0.41
N ARG A 76 -23.35 -9.21 0.05
CA ARG A 76 -22.07 -9.75 0.53
C ARG A 76 -21.55 -9.05 1.78
N GLY A 77 -22.16 -7.94 2.19
CA GLY A 77 -21.74 -7.15 3.33
C GLY A 77 -21.65 -5.68 2.98
N GLN A 78 -20.71 -4.99 3.64
CA GLN A 78 -20.53 -3.55 3.51
C GLN A 78 -19.19 -3.19 2.89
N ALA A 79 -19.21 -2.14 2.07
CA ALA A 79 -18.02 -1.45 1.62
C ALA A 79 -18.07 0.01 2.09
N PHE A 80 -16.92 0.50 2.54
CA PHE A 80 -16.74 1.85 3.04
C PHE A 80 -15.91 2.64 2.03
N VAL A 81 -16.53 3.63 1.40
CA VAL A 81 -15.86 4.50 0.44
C VAL A 81 -15.43 5.77 1.16
N SER A 82 -14.13 6.00 1.26
CA SER A 82 -13.61 7.30 1.71
C SER A 82 -13.45 8.19 0.48
N VAL A 83 -14.12 9.34 0.46
CA VAL A 83 -14.02 10.36 -0.59
C VAL A 83 -13.28 11.55 0.00
N VAL A 84 -12.12 11.87 -0.56
CA VAL A 84 -11.27 13.00 -0.13
C VAL A 84 -11.59 14.22 -0.98
N LEU A 85 -11.83 15.36 -0.32
CA LEU A 85 -12.23 16.62 -0.94
C LEU A 85 -11.27 17.76 -0.59
N ASP A 86 -11.01 18.61 -1.58
CA ASP A 86 -10.29 19.87 -1.37
C ASP A 86 -11.17 20.96 -0.76
N GLN A 87 -10.58 22.14 -0.50
CA GLN A 87 -11.29 23.30 0.05
C GLN A 87 -12.41 23.84 -0.86
N ALA A 88 -12.41 23.50 -2.15
CA ALA A 88 -13.46 23.86 -3.11
C ALA A 88 -14.56 22.78 -3.22
N ALA A 89 -14.52 21.75 -2.36
CA ALA A 89 -15.35 20.56 -2.40
C ALA A 89 -15.26 19.84 -3.75
N LYS A 90 -14.05 19.70 -4.28
CA LYS A 90 -13.73 18.85 -5.41
C LYS A 90 -13.13 17.54 -4.91
N VAL A 91 -13.55 16.43 -5.50
CA VAL A 91 -13.02 15.10 -5.16
C VAL A 91 -11.59 15.00 -5.68
N VAL A 92 -10.64 14.85 -4.78
CA VAL A 92 -9.21 14.75 -5.08
C VAL A 92 -8.62 13.39 -4.74
N GLY A 93 -9.42 12.49 -4.16
CA GLY A 93 -8.97 11.16 -3.79
C GLY A 93 -10.12 10.24 -3.40
N THR A 94 -9.89 8.94 -3.47
CA THR A 94 -10.84 7.92 -3.01
C THR A 94 -10.14 6.66 -2.52
N SER A 95 -10.78 5.96 -1.58
CA SER A 95 -10.45 4.58 -1.23
C SER A 95 -11.73 3.77 -0.99
N VAL A 96 -11.66 2.46 -1.22
CA VAL A 96 -12.73 1.51 -0.87
C VAL A 96 -12.17 0.49 0.10
N ASP A 97 -12.82 0.36 1.23
CA ASP A 97 -12.36 -0.47 2.33
C ASP A 97 -13.48 -1.35 2.90
N SER A 98 -13.10 -2.48 3.49
CA SER A 98 -14.02 -3.41 4.16
C SER A 98 -14.19 -3.11 5.65
N ASP A 99 -13.42 -2.15 6.17
CA ASP A 99 -13.42 -1.72 7.56
C ASP A 99 -13.15 -0.21 7.64
N GLU A 100 -13.97 0.48 8.41
CA GLU A 100 -13.92 1.92 8.58
C GLU A 100 -12.74 2.40 9.45
N GLN A 101 -12.33 1.63 10.45
CA GLN A 101 -11.38 2.04 11.50
C GLN A 101 -9.95 1.58 11.23
N ASP A 102 -9.78 0.68 10.28
CA ASP A 102 -8.51 0.03 10.00
C ASP A 102 -7.42 0.98 9.43
N GLY A 103 -6.24 1.04 10.05
CA GLY A 103 -5.05 1.73 9.54
C GLY A 103 -4.42 0.97 8.38
N ARG A 104 -4.93 1.20 7.17
CA ARG A 104 -4.44 0.50 5.96
C ARG A 104 -3.23 1.19 5.39
N PHE A 105 -2.35 0.40 4.78
CA PHE A 105 -1.17 0.91 4.10
C PHE A 105 -1.08 0.40 2.65
N TRP A 106 -0.41 1.20 1.84
CA TRP A 106 0.10 0.81 0.53
C TRP A 106 1.61 0.67 0.61
N VAL A 107 2.17 -0.30 -0.13
CA VAL A 107 3.60 -0.35 -0.40
C VAL A 107 3.85 0.38 -1.70
N VAL A 108 4.54 1.49 -1.64
CA VAL A 108 4.93 2.25 -2.82
C VAL A 108 6.31 1.80 -3.25
N VAL A 109 6.41 1.29 -4.47
CA VAL A 109 7.67 0.85 -5.08
C VAL A 109 8.22 1.98 -5.96
N GLY A 110 9.38 2.50 -5.59
CA GLY A 110 10.04 3.62 -6.25
C GLY A 110 10.59 3.19 -7.60
N CYS A 111 10.05 3.74 -8.68
CA CYS A 111 10.55 3.48 -10.04
C CYS A 111 10.47 4.75 -10.90
N PRO A 112 11.21 4.81 -12.02
CA PRO A 112 11.02 5.86 -13.02
C PRO A 112 9.58 5.83 -13.55
N GLU A 113 9.04 7.00 -13.86
CA GLU A 113 7.65 7.16 -14.30
C GLU A 113 7.36 6.35 -15.58
N GLU A 114 8.33 6.28 -16.49
CA GLU A 114 8.25 5.50 -17.73
C GLU A 114 8.19 3.97 -17.53
N GLN A 115 8.53 3.48 -16.33
CA GLN A 115 8.50 2.05 -15.98
C GLN A 115 7.37 1.70 -15.02
N ALA A 116 6.59 2.68 -14.55
CA ALA A 116 5.55 2.48 -13.55
C ALA A 116 4.43 1.54 -14.01
N ASP A 117 4.04 1.62 -15.29
CA ASP A 117 2.99 0.76 -15.85
C ASP A 117 3.44 -0.69 -15.99
N GLU A 118 4.67 -0.91 -16.45
CA GLU A 118 5.26 -2.24 -16.55
C GLU A 118 5.42 -2.88 -15.16
N LEU A 119 5.89 -2.11 -14.19
CA LEU A 119 6.04 -2.59 -12.81
C LEU A 119 4.69 -2.88 -12.14
N ARG A 120 3.68 -2.03 -12.38
CA ARG A 120 2.32 -2.27 -11.92
C ARG A 120 1.75 -3.56 -12.53
N ALA A 121 1.90 -3.75 -13.84
CA ALA A 121 1.46 -4.98 -14.50
C ALA A 121 2.17 -6.23 -13.94
N PHE A 122 3.48 -6.13 -13.67
CA PHE A 122 4.25 -7.20 -13.04
C PHE A 122 3.67 -7.60 -11.68
N TYR A 123 3.47 -6.63 -10.76
CA TYR A 123 2.94 -6.93 -9.44
C TYR A 123 1.47 -7.36 -9.47
N MET A 124 0.64 -6.78 -10.34
CA MET A 124 -0.74 -7.24 -10.55
C MET A 124 -0.79 -8.69 -11.00
N MET A 125 0.12 -9.13 -11.86
CA MET A 125 0.20 -10.53 -12.28
C MET A 125 0.69 -11.43 -11.12
N LEU A 126 1.67 -10.95 -10.37
CA LEU A 126 2.32 -11.73 -9.32
C LEU A 126 1.42 -11.96 -8.10
N THR A 127 0.75 -10.94 -7.61
CA THR A 127 0.05 -11.01 -6.32
C THR A 127 -1.10 -10.02 -6.19
N HIS A 128 -2.07 -10.37 -5.36
CA HIS A 128 -2.91 -9.36 -4.72
C HIS A 128 -2.09 -8.57 -3.70
N GLY A 129 -2.31 -7.25 -3.66
CA GLY A 129 -1.64 -6.39 -2.72
C GLY A 129 -1.87 -4.93 -3.05
N ARG A 130 -1.85 -4.09 -2.02
CA ARG A 130 -1.88 -2.63 -2.15
C ARG A 130 -0.50 -2.14 -2.53
N ILE A 131 -0.08 -2.43 -3.76
CA ILE A 131 1.24 -2.07 -4.28
C ILE A 131 1.07 -0.94 -5.29
N GLY A 132 1.61 0.23 -4.93
CA GLY A 132 1.76 1.37 -5.82
C GLY A 132 3.12 1.36 -6.52
N ALA A 133 3.20 2.01 -7.68
CA ALA A 133 4.45 2.22 -8.40
C ALA A 133 4.51 3.67 -8.89
N GLY A 134 5.72 4.23 -8.89
CA GLY A 134 6.02 5.53 -9.48
C GLY A 134 6.25 6.62 -8.45
N GLU A 135 7.54 6.94 -8.22
CA GLU A 135 7.99 8.14 -7.51
C GLU A 135 9.43 8.49 -7.93
N GLY A 136 9.56 9.28 -9.00
CA GLY A 136 10.78 10.04 -9.29
C GLY A 136 12.01 9.21 -9.68
N ARG A 137 13.19 9.75 -9.36
CA ARG A 137 14.49 9.16 -9.74
C ARG A 137 14.71 7.89 -8.93
N MET A 138 14.94 6.77 -9.61
CA MET A 138 15.26 5.50 -8.96
C MET A 138 16.75 5.20 -9.05
N ARG A 139 17.29 4.58 -7.99
CA ARG A 139 18.52 3.78 -8.05
C ARG A 139 18.20 2.43 -7.44
N PRO A 140 18.22 1.35 -8.24
CA PRO A 140 17.85 0.04 -7.72
C PRO A 140 18.77 -0.38 -6.58
N PRO A 141 18.24 -1.09 -5.57
CA PRO A 141 19.08 -1.85 -4.67
C PRO A 141 19.95 -2.83 -5.46
N ARG A 142 21.04 -3.24 -4.82
CA ARG A 142 21.93 -4.27 -5.34
C ARG A 142 22.01 -5.38 -4.31
N TRP A 143 21.64 -6.57 -4.76
CA TRP A 143 21.65 -7.76 -3.92
C TRP A 143 23.04 -7.97 -3.31
N ARG A 144 23.10 -8.05 -1.97
CA ARG A 144 24.34 -8.20 -1.18
C ARG A 144 25.36 -7.05 -1.32
N ASP A 145 24.94 -5.85 -1.74
CA ASP A 145 25.78 -4.64 -1.73
C ASP A 145 25.42 -3.73 -0.53
N PRO A 146 26.28 -3.62 0.50
CA PRO A 146 26.04 -2.72 1.63
C PRO A 146 25.92 -1.24 1.27
N ALA A 147 26.44 -0.82 0.10
CA ALA A 147 26.32 0.57 -0.35
C ALA A 147 24.94 0.90 -0.93
N HIS A 148 24.20 -0.12 -1.39
CA HIS A 148 22.87 0.00 -1.99
C HIS A 148 21.97 -1.17 -1.52
N PRO A 149 21.71 -1.29 -0.21
CA PRO A 149 20.97 -2.43 0.32
C PRO A 149 19.48 -2.41 -0.10
N PRO A 150 18.78 -3.56 -0.05
CA PRO A 150 17.34 -3.69 -0.31
C PRO A 150 16.43 -2.81 0.55
N GLN A 151 16.75 -2.65 1.84
CA GLN A 151 15.94 -1.97 2.85
C GLN A 151 14.58 -2.63 3.11
N ILE A 152 13.74 -2.76 2.08
CA ILE A 152 12.43 -3.40 2.12
C ILE A 152 12.34 -4.40 0.95
N HIS A 153 11.70 -5.55 1.19
CA HIS A 153 11.37 -6.50 0.13
C HIS A 153 10.04 -7.21 0.41
N LEU A 154 9.54 -7.91 -0.61
CA LEU A 154 8.24 -8.59 -0.56
C LEU A 154 8.43 -10.11 -0.53
N ASP A 155 7.73 -10.77 0.38
CA ASP A 155 7.61 -12.24 0.39
C ASP A 155 6.28 -12.63 -0.24
N VAL A 156 6.33 -13.39 -1.34
CA VAL A 156 5.14 -13.90 -2.02
C VAL A 156 5.07 -15.42 -1.87
N LEU A 157 3.94 -15.91 -1.35
CA LEU A 157 3.63 -17.33 -1.32
C LEU A 157 3.07 -17.77 -2.68
N VAL A 158 3.59 -18.86 -3.23
CA VAL A 158 3.18 -19.46 -4.50
C VAL A 158 2.83 -20.93 -4.32
N ALA A 159 1.91 -21.43 -5.15
CA ALA A 159 1.49 -22.83 -5.11
C ALA A 159 2.53 -23.76 -5.77
N ASP A 160 3.16 -23.29 -6.84
CA ASP A 160 4.20 -24.01 -7.58
C ASP A 160 5.37 -23.06 -7.86
N LEU A 161 6.50 -23.33 -7.20
CA LEU A 161 7.71 -22.49 -7.28
C LEU A 161 8.35 -22.53 -8.68
N GLU A 162 8.25 -23.64 -9.41
CA GLU A 162 8.81 -23.75 -10.76
C GLU A 162 7.95 -23.03 -11.79
N ALA A 163 6.62 -23.12 -11.65
CA ALA A 163 5.70 -22.36 -12.50
C ALA A 163 5.84 -20.85 -12.25
N ALA A 164 5.90 -20.45 -10.99
CA ALA A 164 6.08 -19.05 -10.62
C ALA A 164 7.44 -18.51 -11.12
N GLU A 165 8.53 -19.26 -10.98
CA GLU A 165 9.85 -18.87 -11.50
C GLU A 165 9.79 -18.60 -13.01
N ARG A 166 9.24 -19.53 -13.81
CA ARG A 166 9.12 -19.32 -15.26
C ARG A 166 8.36 -18.04 -15.58
N ALA A 167 7.22 -17.85 -14.92
CA ALA A 167 6.35 -16.70 -15.19
C ALA A 167 7.01 -15.37 -14.79
N VAL A 168 7.65 -15.27 -13.62
CA VAL A 168 8.31 -13.99 -13.23
C VAL A 168 9.49 -13.66 -14.15
N LEU A 169 10.27 -14.67 -14.59
CA LEU A 169 11.36 -14.47 -15.54
C LEU A 169 10.87 -14.04 -16.92
N GLU A 170 9.76 -14.62 -17.41
CA GLU A 170 9.10 -14.20 -18.65
C GLU A 170 8.60 -12.75 -18.60
N HIS A 171 8.31 -12.23 -17.40
CA HIS A 171 7.84 -10.86 -17.16
C HIS A 171 8.95 -9.92 -16.66
N GLY A 172 10.22 -10.23 -16.94
CA GLY A 172 11.34 -9.31 -16.73
C GLY A 172 12.02 -9.39 -15.37
N ALA A 173 11.59 -10.27 -14.47
CA ALA A 173 12.33 -10.51 -13.23
C ALA A 173 13.69 -11.17 -13.52
N THR A 174 14.67 -10.93 -12.64
CA THR A 174 16.00 -11.54 -12.70
C THR A 174 16.26 -12.37 -11.45
N LYS A 175 16.60 -13.66 -11.61
CA LYS A 175 16.97 -14.52 -10.47
C LYS A 175 18.27 -14.03 -9.83
N LEU A 176 18.23 -13.78 -8.52
CA LEU A 176 19.37 -13.31 -7.73
C LEU A 176 20.02 -14.46 -6.97
N GLU A 177 19.21 -15.29 -6.28
CA GLU A 177 19.73 -16.36 -5.43
C GLU A 177 18.70 -17.46 -5.20
N ASP A 178 19.18 -18.68 -4.94
CA ASP A 178 18.38 -19.87 -4.67
C ASP A 178 18.74 -20.40 -3.28
N PHE A 179 17.74 -20.54 -2.41
CA PHE A 179 17.89 -21.01 -1.05
C PHE A 179 17.08 -22.29 -0.82
N PRO A 180 17.43 -23.11 0.19
CA PRO A 180 16.59 -24.23 0.60
C PRO A 180 15.21 -23.74 1.10
N GLY A 181 14.21 -23.79 0.22
CA GLY A 181 12.82 -23.47 0.54
C GLY A 181 12.31 -22.11 0.06
N TRP A 182 13.14 -21.28 -0.58
CA TRP A 182 12.68 -20.05 -1.24
C TRP A 182 13.69 -19.57 -2.29
N ARG A 183 13.26 -18.68 -3.18
CA ARG A 183 14.11 -18.10 -4.23
C ARG A 183 13.99 -16.59 -4.23
N VAL A 184 15.09 -15.90 -4.49
CA VAL A 184 15.16 -14.44 -4.51
C VAL A 184 15.33 -13.97 -5.95
N TYR A 185 14.54 -12.96 -6.32
CA TYR A 185 14.55 -12.33 -7.63
C TYR A 185 14.59 -10.82 -7.46
N ALA A 186 15.06 -10.12 -8.49
CA ALA A 186 14.80 -8.71 -8.68
C ALA A 186 13.59 -8.55 -9.60
N ASP A 187 12.68 -7.63 -9.29
CA ASP A 187 11.61 -7.19 -10.18
C ASP A 187 12.19 -6.47 -11.43
N PRO A 188 11.37 -6.11 -12.43
CA PRO A 188 11.86 -5.50 -13.68
C PRO A 188 12.70 -4.22 -13.48
N VAL A 189 12.52 -3.53 -12.35
CA VAL A 189 13.23 -2.27 -12.05
C VAL A 189 14.38 -2.47 -11.06
N GLY A 190 14.52 -3.67 -10.46
CA GLY A 190 15.67 -4.08 -9.66
C GLY A 190 15.39 -4.33 -8.17
N HIS A 191 14.16 -4.21 -7.69
CA HIS A 191 13.87 -4.46 -6.27
C HIS A 191 13.79 -5.94 -5.96
N PRO A 192 14.42 -6.40 -4.86
CA PRO A 192 14.33 -7.79 -4.48
C PRO A 192 12.92 -8.15 -4.00
N PHE A 193 12.51 -9.36 -4.33
CA PHE A 193 11.38 -10.05 -3.74
C PHE A 193 11.69 -11.55 -3.65
N CYS A 194 10.99 -12.24 -2.76
CA CYS A 194 11.17 -13.66 -2.48
C CYS A 194 9.92 -14.45 -2.90
N LEU A 195 10.13 -15.60 -3.54
CA LEU A 195 9.09 -16.60 -3.76
C LEU A 195 9.25 -17.75 -2.76
N TYR A 196 8.19 -17.99 -1.99
CA TYR A 196 8.08 -19.11 -1.05
C TYR A 196 7.03 -20.10 -1.54
N PRO A 197 7.28 -21.41 -1.53
CA PRO A 197 6.24 -22.39 -1.75
C PRO A 197 5.28 -22.45 -0.56
N GLY A 198 4.09 -23.02 -0.76
CA GLY A 198 3.16 -23.33 0.33
C GLY A 198 1.86 -22.53 0.31
N LEU A 199 1.56 -21.83 -0.78
CA LEU A 199 0.21 -21.34 -1.01
C LEU A 199 -0.74 -22.53 -1.21
N THR A 200 -1.73 -22.65 -0.34
CA THR A 200 -2.72 -23.74 -0.36
C THR A 200 -4.09 -23.27 -0.83
N GLU A 201 -4.41 -22.00 -0.60
CA GLU A 201 -5.66 -21.39 -1.06
C GLU A 201 -5.60 -21.02 -2.55
N PRO A 202 -6.69 -21.22 -3.31
CA PRO A 202 -6.77 -20.78 -4.69
C PRO A 202 -6.60 -19.26 -4.83
N THR A 203 -5.89 -18.84 -5.86
CA THR A 203 -5.74 -17.43 -6.25
C THR A 203 -5.82 -17.35 -7.78
N ASP A 204 -6.29 -16.22 -8.30
CA ASP A 204 -6.28 -15.91 -9.75
C ASP A 204 -4.96 -15.24 -10.20
N ARG A 205 -4.05 -14.94 -9.26
CA ARG A 205 -2.68 -14.47 -9.50
C ARG A 205 -1.68 -15.63 -9.41
N LEU A 206 -0.38 -15.37 -9.62
CA LEU A 206 0.64 -16.40 -9.38
C LEU A 206 0.80 -16.76 -7.89
N GLY A 207 0.56 -15.79 -7.01
CA GLY A 207 0.75 -15.95 -5.58
C GLY A 207 -0.01 -14.94 -4.73
N THR A 208 0.34 -14.90 -3.45
CA THR A 208 -0.23 -13.99 -2.44
C THR A 208 0.91 -13.35 -1.64
N LEU A 209 0.84 -12.03 -1.48
CA LEU A 209 1.77 -11.24 -0.70
C LEU A 209 1.60 -11.65 0.77
N ALA A 210 2.56 -12.39 1.28
CA ALA A 210 2.51 -12.93 2.62
C ALA A 210 3.14 -11.95 3.61
N ARG A 211 4.26 -11.33 3.24
CA ARG A 211 4.97 -10.39 4.10
C ARG A 211 5.52 -9.21 3.32
N VAL A 212 5.52 -8.06 3.97
CA VAL A 212 6.47 -7.00 3.66
C VAL A 212 7.58 -7.06 4.70
N VAL A 213 8.81 -7.20 4.23
CA VAL A 213 9.98 -7.36 5.08
C VAL A 213 10.72 -6.02 5.14
N ILE A 214 11.02 -5.55 6.35
CA ILE A 214 11.72 -4.29 6.63
C ILE A 214 13.03 -4.61 7.36
N ASP A 215 14.16 -4.30 6.74
CA ASP A 215 15.50 -4.48 7.29
C ASP A 215 15.75 -3.47 8.41
N CYS A 216 16.41 -3.86 9.50
CA CYS A 216 16.70 -2.97 10.62
C CYS A 216 17.89 -3.43 11.45
N ALA A 217 18.38 -2.56 12.33
CA ALA A 217 19.38 -2.94 13.32
C ALA A 217 18.78 -3.73 14.49
N ASP A 218 17.55 -3.40 14.91
CA ASP A 218 16.86 -4.05 16.03
C ASP A 218 15.36 -4.24 15.73
N PRO A 219 14.89 -5.49 15.53
CA PRO A 219 13.49 -5.77 15.18
C PRO A 219 12.47 -5.37 16.22
N LEU A 220 12.80 -5.42 17.52
CA LEU A 220 11.79 -5.29 18.58
C LEU A 220 11.24 -3.85 18.73
N PRO A 221 12.07 -2.80 18.76
CA PRO A 221 11.57 -1.42 18.70
C PRO A 221 10.76 -1.15 17.43
N LEU A 222 11.22 -1.67 16.29
CA LEU A 222 10.57 -1.45 15.01
C LEU A 222 9.21 -2.17 14.92
N ALA A 223 9.09 -3.36 15.50
CA ALA A 223 7.84 -4.09 15.62
C ALA A 223 6.83 -3.36 16.51
N ARG A 224 7.29 -2.76 17.63
CA ARG A 224 6.41 -1.92 18.47
C ARG A 224 5.91 -0.69 17.73
N PHE A 225 6.78 -0.06 16.95
CA PHE A 225 6.43 1.10 16.13
C PHE A 225 5.36 0.74 15.10
N TRP A 226 5.65 -0.20 14.19
CA TRP A 226 4.73 -0.57 13.12
C TRP A 226 3.46 -1.26 13.64
N GLY A 227 3.56 -2.05 14.71
CA GLY A 227 2.40 -2.66 15.36
C GLY A 227 1.43 -1.63 15.92
N GLY A 228 1.93 -0.52 16.47
CA GLY A 228 1.10 0.59 16.94
C GLY A 228 0.57 1.47 15.81
N VAL A 229 1.38 1.78 14.79
CA VAL A 229 0.98 2.65 13.67
C VAL A 229 -0.11 1.97 12.81
N LEU A 230 0.08 0.70 12.48
CA LEU A 230 -0.79 -0.09 11.58
C LEU A 230 -1.89 -0.87 12.32
N ASP A 231 -2.02 -0.69 13.63
CA ASP A 231 -2.99 -1.41 14.46
C ASP A 231 -2.88 -2.96 14.27
N MET A 232 -1.64 -3.46 14.30
CA MET A 232 -1.29 -4.88 14.16
C MET A 232 -0.84 -5.44 15.52
N PRO A 233 -1.77 -5.94 16.36
CA PRO A 233 -1.48 -6.28 17.75
C PRO A 233 -0.73 -7.60 17.92
N ARG A 234 -0.75 -8.49 16.92
CA ARG A 234 -0.08 -9.79 17.03
C ARG A 234 1.40 -9.60 16.75
N THR A 235 2.23 -10.09 17.66
CA THR A 235 3.70 -10.08 17.52
C THR A 235 4.23 -11.48 17.78
N VAL A 236 5.05 -11.99 16.86
CA VAL A 236 5.66 -13.31 16.92
C VAL A 236 7.16 -13.18 16.68
N GLU A 237 7.97 -13.78 17.55
CA GLU A 237 9.39 -14.01 17.24
C GLU A 237 9.49 -15.21 16.31
N ASP A 238 9.71 -14.94 15.02
CA ASP A 238 9.76 -15.96 13.97
C ASP A 238 11.15 -16.60 13.89
N SER A 239 12.20 -15.83 14.21
CA SER A 239 13.56 -16.32 14.41
C SER A 239 14.34 -15.34 15.32
N PRO A 240 15.56 -15.69 15.78
CA PRO A 240 16.39 -14.76 16.56
C PRO A 240 16.65 -13.41 15.86
N ASP A 241 16.61 -13.39 14.54
CA ASP A 241 16.85 -12.21 13.71
C ASP A 241 15.57 -11.63 13.12
N ARG A 242 14.38 -12.14 13.45
CA ARG A 242 13.13 -11.69 12.82
C ARG A 242 11.94 -11.70 13.76
N ILE A 243 11.29 -10.55 13.87
CA ILE A 243 9.98 -10.41 14.50
C ILE A 243 8.95 -10.16 13.42
N VAL A 244 7.79 -10.82 13.52
CA VAL A 244 6.66 -10.64 12.61
C VAL A 244 5.51 -10.03 13.38
N ILE A 245 4.91 -8.98 12.83
CA ILE A 245 3.65 -8.41 13.32
C ILE A 245 2.53 -8.66 12.32
N ALA A 246 1.32 -8.80 12.84
CA ALA A 246 0.14 -9.09 12.03
C ALA A 246 -1.15 -8.57 12.70
N ARG A 247 -2.22 -8.49 11.90
CA ARG A 247 -3.58 -8.40 12.43
C ARG A 247 -4.04 -9.75 12.98
N ASP A 248 -5.14 -9.72 13.72
CA ASP A 248 -5.87 -10.92 14.14
C ASP A 248 -6.61 -11.58 12.96
N ASP A 249 -6.98 -10.79 11.94
CA ASP A 249 -7.47 -11.27 10.66
C ASP A 249 -6.33 -11.43 9.63
N GLU A 250 -6.62 -12.07 8.50
CA GLU A 250 -5.66 -12.30 7.40
C GLU A 250 -5.86 -11.32 6.23
N ARG A 251 -6.50 -10.16 6.45
CA ARG A 251 -6.87 -9.23 5.37
C ARG A 251 -5.71 -8.39 4.84
N LEU A 252 -4.64 -8.26 5.62
CA LEU A 252 -3.42 -7.54 5.26
C LEU A 252 -2.20 -8.47 5.32
N PRO A 253 -1.18 -8.24 4.49
CA PRO A 253 0.08 -8.96 4.60
C PRO A 253 0.72 -8.69 5.97
N MET A 254 1.45 -9.67 6.49
CA MET A 254 2.22 -9.49 7.72
C MET A 254 3.38 -8.53 7.48
N ILE A 255 3.87 -7.88 8.54
CA ILE A 255 5.11 -7.11 8.47
C ILE A 255 6.21 -7.88 9.20
N ALA A 256 7.30 -8.18 8.50
CA ALA A 256 8.45 -8.86 9.05
C ALA A 256 9.60 -7.87 9.27
N LEU A 257 10.02 -7.71 10.51
CA LEU A 257 11.10 -6.82 10.93
C LEU A 257 12.37 -7.67 11.03
N GLN A 258 13.30 -7.47 10.11
CA GLN A 258 14.45 -8.32 9.91
C GLN A 258 15.74 -7.64 10.37
N ARG A 259 16.48 -8.29 11.26
CA ARG A 259 17.80 -7.82 11.71
C ARG A 259 18.82 -8.03 10.58
N VAL A 260 19.50 -6.95 10.20
CA VAL A 260 20.62 -7.01 9.24
C VAL A 260 21.94 -6.63 9.95
N PRO A 261 22.97 -7.48 9.89
CA PRO A 261 24.28 -7.14 10.42
C PRO A 261 24.86 -5.88 9.76
N ASN A 262 25.37 -4.95 10.57
CA ASN A 262 25.90 -3.66 10.11
C ASN A 262 24.88 -2.81 9.32
N TYR A 263 23.60 -2.92 9.68
CA TYR A 263 22.50 -2.16 9.09
C TYR A 263 22.87 -0.68 8.87
N GLN A 264 22.61 -0.21 7.64
CA GLN A 264 22.76 1.18 7.24
C GLN A 264 21.36 1.76 7.00
N PRO A 265 20.93 2.76 7.78
CA PRO A 265 19.66 3.42 7.56
C PRO A 265 19.54 4.01 6.15
N PRO A 266 18.32 4.08 5.60
CA PRO A 266 18.05 4.91 4.43
C PRO A 266 18.56 6.34 4.62
N ARG A 267 19.09 6.92 3.56
CA ARG A 267 19.67 8.28 3.56
C ARG A 267 18.75 9.33 2.96
N TRP A 268 17.49 8.97 2.80
CA TRP A 268 16.49 9.88 2.26
C TRP A 268 16.40 11.16 3.12
N PRO A 269 16.24 12.36 2.54
CA PRO A 269 15.94 12.66 1.13
C PRO A 269 17.17 12.90 0.24
N ASP A 270 18.34 12.33 0.55
CA ASP A 270 19.53 12.45 -0.32
C ASP A 270 19.21 11.93 -1.75
N PRO A 271 19.29 12.76 -2.80
CA PRO A 271 18.99 12.35 -4.17
C PRO A 271 19.95 11.28 -4.74
N ALA A 272 21.10 11.06 -4.09
CA ALA A 272 21.97 9.93 -4.42
C ALA A 272 21.43 8.59 -3.88
N TYR A 273 20.45 8.61 -2.98
CA TYR A 273 19.81 7.47 -2.32
C TYR A 273 18.29 7.66 -2.28
N PRO A 274 17.62 7.63 -3.46
CA PRO A 274 16.17 7.76 -3.54
C PRO A 274 15.45 6.64 -2.77
N PRO A 275 14.17 6.84 -2.40
CA PRO A 275 13.42 5.81 -1.71
C PRO A 275 13.24 4.60 -2.63
N GLN A 276 13.46 3.40 -2.09
CA GLN A 276 13.28 2.16 -2.83
C GLN A 276 11.86 1.64 -2.69
N MET A 277 11.42 1.45 -1.45
CA MET A 277 10.02 1.24 -1.13
C MET A 277 9.69 2.00 0.16
N HIS A 278 8.42 2.37 0.32
CA HIS A 278 7.92 2.95 1.57
C HIS A 278 6.45 2.65 1.75
N PHE A 279 5.91 3.01 2.92
CA PHE A 279 4.48 2.90 3.20
C PHE A 279 3.78 4.25 3.07
N ASP A 280 2.65 4.23 2.37
CA ASP A 280 1.63 5.25 2.49
C ASP A 280 0.53 4.72 3.38
N VAL A 281 0.41 5.30 4.57
CA VAL A 281 -0.53 4.83 5.58
C VAL A 281 -1.72 5.78 5.69
N GLY A 282 -2.91 5.27 5.39
CA GLY A 282 -4.16 6.04 5.33
C GLY A 282 -4.91 6.04 6.65
N PHE A 283 -5.20 7.23 7.17
CA PHE A 283 -5.91 7.44 8.43
C PHE A 283 -7.08 8.42 8.32
N ASP A 284 -8.01 8.32 9.26
CA ASP A 284 -9.10 9.29 9.42
C ASP A 284 -8.62 10.56 10.14
N ASP A 285 -7.86 10.37 11.23
CA ASP A 285 -7.19 11.44 11.98
C ASP A 285 -5.68 11.31 11.82
N ARG A 286 -5.15 12.00 10.81
CA ARG A 286 -3.71 12.08 10.56
C ARG A 286 -2.95 12.69 11.74
N ALA A 287 -3.53 13.66 12.44
CA ALA A 287 -2.86 14.35 13.55
C ALA A 287 -2.75 13.46 14.79
N GLU A 288 -3.74 12.61 15.06
CA GLU A 288 -3.63 11.57 16.09
C GLU A 288 -2.52 10.59 15.78
N LYS A 289 -2.48 10.07 14.56
CA LYS A 289 -1.48 9.09 14.14
C LYS A 289 -0.08 9.67 14.05
N GLU A 290 0.06 10.95 13.70
CA GLU A 290 1.32 11.70 13.83
C GLU A 290 1.80 11.71 15.28
N ARG A 291 0.95 12.10 16.25
CA ARG A 291 1.31 12.09 17.67
C ARG A 291 1.76 10.71 18.13
N LEU A 292 1.07 9.66 17.70
CA LEU A 292 1.42 8.27 18.01
C LEU A 292 2.77 7.88 17.40
N ALA A 293 2.97 8.14 16.11
CA ALA A 293 4.21 7.81 15.42
C ALA A 293 5.42 8.50 16.08
N LEU A 294 5.31 9.80 16.38
CA LEU A 294 6.36 10.54 17.08
C LEU A 294 6.62 9.98 18.49
N ALA A 295 5.57 9.63 19.23
CA ALA A 295 5.71 9.02 20.56
C ALA A 295 6.38 7.64 20.52
N LEU A 296 6.23 6.89 19.43
CA LEU A 296 6.86 5.59 19.21
C LEU A 296 8.27 5.67 18.61
N GLY A 297 8.82 6.88 18.41
CA GLY A 297 10.19 7.11 17.94
C GLY A 297 10.32 7.44 16.45
N GLY A 298 9.20 7.69 15.76
CA GLY A 298 9.21 8.26 14.42
C GLY A 298 9.72 9.70 14.41
N THR A 299 10.24 10.16 13.27
CA THR A 299 10.78 11.52 13.10
C THR A 299 10.18 12.18 11.87
N LEU A 300 9.67 13.40 11.99
CA LEU A 300 9.21 14.17 10.83
C LEU A 300 10.39 14.56 9.94
N LEU A 301 10.27 14.32 8.63
CA LEU A 301 11.28 14.65 7.66
C LEU A 301 10.93 15.95 6.89
N PRO A 302 11.90 16.55 6.17
CA PRO A 302 11.63 17.75 5.38
C PRO A 302 10.56 17.48 4.30
N PRO A 303 9.68 18.46 4.00
CA PRO A 303 8.70 18.32 2.93
C PRO A 303 9.38 18.04 1.57
N GLN A 304 8.87 17.07 0.81
CA GLN A 304 9.38 16.72 -0.52
C GLN A 304 8.45 17.10 -1.67
N GLY A 305 7.36 17.81 -1.36
CA GLY A 305 6.20 17.87 -2.26
C GLY A 305 5.24 16.72 -1.96
N GLY A 306 4.13 16.68 -2.69
CA GLY A 306 3.01 15.78 -2.36
C GLY A 306 2.10 16.36 -1.28
N SER A 307 1.00 15.67 -1.01
CA SER A 307 -0.06 16.10 -0.09
C SER A 307 0.08 15.49 1.32
N CYS A 308 0.81 14.38 1.45
CA CYS A 308 1.10 13.72 2.71
C CYS A 308 2.46 14.15 3.31
N PRO A 309 2.54 14.45 4.62
CA PRO A 309 3.82 14.61 5.31
C PRO A 309 4.58 13.28 5.40
N VAL A 310 5.90 13.35 5.26
CA VAL A 310 6.80 12.20 5.29
C VAL A 310 7.56 12.14 6.62
N TYR A 311 7.67 10.93 7.17
CA TYR A 311 8.34 10.63 8.42
C TYR A 311 9.36 9.51 8.21
N ALA A 312 10.32 9.39 9.12
CA ALA A 312 11.18 8.23 9.24
C ALA A 312 10.72 7.37 10.43
N ASP A 313 10.67 6.05 10.24
CA ASP A 313 10.51 5.09 11.34
C ASP A 313 11.78 5.04 12.21
N PRO A 314 11.79 4.31 13.35
CA PRO A 314 12.97 4.21 14.22
C PRO A 314 14.21 3.60 13.57
N ALA A 315 14.07 2.89 12.44
CA ALA A 315 15.17 2.36 11.65
C ALA A 315 15.58 3.30 10.49
N GLY A 316 14.86 4.40 10.28
CA GLY A 316 15.14 5.41 9.26
C GLY A 316 14.36 5.24 7.95
N HIS A 317 13.41 4.30 7.84
CA HIS A 317 12.63 4.15 6.60
C HIS A 317 11.63 5.28 6.45
N PRO A 318 11.62 5.95 5.29
CA PRO A 318 10.61 6.94 5.00
C PRO A 318 9.23 6.26 4.94
N PHE A 319 8.19 6.98 5.37
CA PHE A 319 6.79 6.60 5.19
C PHE A 319 5.90 7.85 5.24
N CYS A 320 4.76 7.81 4.57
CA CYS A 320 3.79 8.89 4.53
C CYS A 320 2.62 8.62 5.48
N LEU A 321 2.18 9.66 6.19
CA LEU A 321 0.90 9.67 6.87
C LEU A 321 -0.10 10.41 5.97
N CYS A 322 -1.03 9.69 5.38
CA CYS A 322 -2.04 10.20 4.46
C CYS A 322 -3.43 10.15 5.08
N TYR A 323 -4.36 10.93 4.53
CA TYR A 323 -5.77 10.65 4.73
C TYR A 323 -6.18 9.39 3.95
N LYS A 324 -7.15 8.61 4.45
CA LYS A 324 -7.69 7.47 3.70
C LYS A 324 -8.22 7.90 2.34
N GLY A 325 -7.57 7.42 1.27
CA GLY A 325 -7.94 7.70 -0.11
C GLY A 325 -7.32 8.96 -0.70
N GLU A 326 -6.44 9.65 0.03
CA GLU A 326 -5.52 10.64 -0.52
C GLU A 326 -4.44 9.94 -1.37
#